data_AF-A0A6C0C081-F1
#
_entry.id   AF-A0A6C0C081-F1
#
_cell.length_a   1.000
_cell.length_b   1.000
_cell.length_c   1.000
_cell.angle_alpha   90.00
_cell.angle_beta   90.00
_cell.angle_gamma   90.00
#
_symmetry.space_group_name_H-M   'P 1'
#
loop_
_entity.id
_entity.type
_entity.pdbx_description
1 polymer ?
#
loop_
_entity_poly.entity_id
_entity_poly.type
_entity_poly.pdbx_seq_one_letter_code
_entity_poly.pdbx_strand_id
1 'polypeptide(L)'
;MSYVSKLQVPPYVVFVCWFGGYRNKASMKGNRLSAYTSLQKNIGVPLVMITDENIADYVAVHPAFQYLSGNHKSDYARCALLNKFGGGYHDIKHRSKTWKNEWNVDNWTADDNVWMYCVRERHPSHIGYPPGKKHIQAQYKRLGSMGWLISKPRTPFLQDLQAAIHAEMDNNLDKLRQHPGHKPGGYYSDTPFRPDVPKDSYPLRWLQVMGELSHPLMLEYSDKIKFGLPSPDTHLSYK
;
A
#
# COMPACT_ATOMS: atom_id res chain seq x y z
N MET A 1 -14.24 28.76 -11.30
CA MET A 1 -14.69 27.35 -11.18
C MET A 1 -13.77 26.48 -12.04
N SER A 2 -12.57 26.19 -11.51
CA SER A 2 -11.45 25.62 -12.27
C SER A 2 -11.71 24.15 -12.66
N TYR A 3 -11.03 23.70 -13.71
CA TYR A 3 -11.05 22.39 -14.37
C TYR A 3 -11.05 21.11 -13.48
N VAL A 4 -10.99 21.25 -12.17
CA VAL A 4 -11.00 20.16 -11.16
C VAL A 4 -12.35 19.43 -11.11
N SER A 5 -13.45 20.04 -11.58
CA SER A 5 -14.78 19.41 -11.60
C SER A 5 -15.01 18.40 -12.74
N LYS A 6 -13.98 18.06 -13.53
CA LYS A 6 -14.09 17.16 -14.69
C LYS A 6 -13.07 16.02 -14.71
N LEU A 7 -12.32 15.80 -13.63
CA LEU A 7 -11.52 14.59 -13.52
C LEU A 7 -12.44 13.44 -13.10
N GLN A 8 -12.36 12.30 -13.81
CA GLN A 8 -12.99 11.06 -13.37
C GLN A 8 -12.57 10.80 -11.93
N VAL A 9 -13.53 10.53 -11.04
CA VAL A 9 -13.26 10.14 -9.65
C VAL A 9 -13.65 8.68 -9.50
N PRO A 10 -12.71 7.77 -9.22
CA PRO A 10 -11.27 8.02 -9.07
C PRO A 10 -10.54 8.28 -10.41
N PRO A 11 -9.40 9.00 -10.40
CA PRO A 11 -8.64 9.30 -11.61
C PRO A 11 -8.12 8.04 -12.29
N TYR A 12 -8.05 8.04 -13.62
CA TYR A 12 -7.58 6.92 -14.43
C TYR A 12 -6.04 6.88 -14.47
N VAL A 13 -5.44 6.49 -13.36
CA VAL A 13 -3.99 6.38 -13.16
C VAL A 13 -3.69 5.31 -12.12
N VAL A 14 -2.50 4.71 -12.20
CA VAL A 14 -2.00 3.77 -11.20
C VAL A 14 -0.69 4.29 -10.61
N PHE A 15 -0.66 4.48 -9.29
CA PHE A 15 0.55 4.80 -8.55
C PHE A 15 1.38 3.54 -8.30
N VAL A 16 2.69 3.68 -8.42
CA VAL A 16 3.69 2.65 -8.15
C VAL A 16 4.81 3.27 -7.33
N CYS A 17 5.24 2.63 -6.25
CA CYS A 17 6.26 3.17 -5.35
C CYS A 17 7.58 2.42 -5.45
N TRP A 18 8.69 3.16 -5.50
CA TRP A 18 10.06 2.65 -5.39
C TRP A 18 10.93 3.58 -4.56
N PHE A 19 11.25 3.16 -3.33
CA PHE A 19 12.05 3.94 -2.38
C PHE A 19 13.42 3.32 -2.06
N GLY A 20 13.93 2.42 -2.92
CA GLY A 20 15.24 1.80 -2.74
C GLY A 20 15.49 1.22 -1.33
N GLY A 21 16.72 1.33 -0.83
CA GLY A 21 17.08 1.13 0.59
C GLY A 21 17.34 2.49 1.27
N TYR A 22 17.27 2.58 2.60
CA TYR A 22 17.46 3.86 3.31
C TYR A 22 18.79 4.52 2.96
N ARG A 23 18.71 5.80 2.56
CA ARG A 23 19.79 6.64 1.99
C ARG A 23 20.47 6.09 0.73
N ASN A 24 20.07 4.94 0.22
CA ASN A 24 20.66 4.33 -0.96
C ASN A 24 19.74 4.56 -2.16
N LYS A 25 20.12 5.51 -3.02
CA LYS A 25 19.51 5.77 -4.34
C LYS A 25 19.82 4.66 -5.33
N ALA A 26 19.60 3.41 -4.92
CA ALA A 26 19.84 2.26 -5.76
C ALA A 26 18.80 2.23 -6.89
N SER A 27 19.30 2.33 -8.12
CA SER A 27 18.47 2.09 -9.30
C SER A 27 17.82 0.71 -9.20
N MET A 28 16.56 0.62 -9.60
CA MET A 28 15.84 -0.65 -9.68
C MET A 28 16.57 -1.60 -10.64
N LYS A 29 16.83 -2.84 -10.20
CA LYS A 29 17.58 -3.85 -10.97
C LYS A 29 16.93 -5.23 -10.89
N GLY A 30 17.41 -6.15 -11.74
CA GLY A 30 17.07 -7.57 -11.70
C GLY A 30 15.57 -7.85 -11.82
N ASN A 31 15.09 -8.82 -11.03
CA ASN A 31 13.69 -9.27 -11.04
C ASN A 31 12.70 -8.13 -10.82
N ARG A 32 13.07 -7.11 -10.03
CA ARG A 32 12.19 -5.97 -9.78
C ARG A 32 12.05 -5.05 -10.99
N LEU A 33 13.15 -4.78 -11.70
CA LEU A 33 13.12 -4.02 -12.94
C LEU A 33 12.33 -4.77 -14.02
N SER A 34 12.55 -6.09 -14.14
CA SER A 34 11.79 -6.96 -15.04
C SER A 34 10.28 -6.89 -14.74
N ALA A 35 9.90 -6.95 -13.47
CA ALA A 35 8.52 -6.83 -13.03
C ALA A 35 7.92 -5.46 -13.36
N TYR A 36 8.67 -4.38 -13.17
CA TYR A 36 8.21 -3.03 -13.53
C TYR A 36 8.03 -2.86 -15.04
N THR A 37 8.97 -3.35 -15.86
CA THR A 37 8.84 -3.35 -17.32
C THR A 37 7.62 -4.14 -17.78
N SER A 38 7.39 -5.32 -17.17
CA SER A 38 6.18 -6.11 -17.43
C SER A 38 4.91 -5.37 -17.04
N LEU A 39 4.90 -4.70 -15.89
CA LEU A 39 3.78 -3.90 -15.41
C LEU A 39 3.47 -2.76 -16.39
N GLN A 40 4.48 -1.98 -16.79
CA GLN A 40 4.35 -0.90 -17.78
C GLN A 40 3.74 -1.38 -19.09
N LYS A 41 4.18 -2.54 -19.60
CA LYS A 41 3.69 -3.11 -20.86
C LYS A 41 2.24 -3.57 -20.78
N ASN A 42 1.83 -4.16 -19.65
CA ASN A 42 0.61 -4.97 -19.60
C ASN A 42 -0.55 -4.34 -18.80
N ILE A 43 -0.30 -3.34 -17.95
CA ILE A 43 -1.37 -2.80 -17.09
C ILE A 43 -2.44 -2.04 -17.87
N GLY A 44 -2.10 -1.41 -19.01
CA GLY A 44 -3.06 -0.71 -19.88
C GLY A 44 -3.66 0.57 -19.28
N VAL A 45 -3.03 1.11 -18.22
CA VAL A 45 -3.39 2.34 -17.51
C VAL A 45 -2.10 3.15 -17.30
N PRO A 46 -2.11 4.50 -17.39
CA PRO A 46 -0.94 5.30 -17.09
C PRO A 46 -0.37 4.99 -15.70
N LEU A 47 0.94 4.82 -15.62
CA LEU A 47 1.65 4.59 -14.36
C LEU A 47 2.35 5.88 -13.91
N VAL A 48 2.23 6.18 -12.63
CA VAL A 48 2.99 7.25 -11.96
C VAL A 48 3.95 6.61 -10.97
N MET A 49 5.24 6.69 -11.26
CA MET A 49 6.30 6.24 -10.38
C MET A 49 6.55 7.28 -9.28
N ILE A 50 6.46 6.85 -8.03
CA ILE A 50 6.71 7.65 -6.84
C ILE A 50 8.00 7.18 -6.21
N THR A 51 8.89 8.13 -5.95
CA THR A 51 10.23 7.91 -5.38
C THR A 51 10.51 8.94 -4.29
N ASP A 52 11.67 8.81 -3.63
CA ASP A 52 12.12 9.78 -2.63
C ASP A 52 12.27 11.20 -3.22
N GLU A 53 12.56 11.30 -4.52
CA GLU A 53 12.78 12.58 -5.20
C GLU A 53 11.49 13.36 -5.47
N ASN A 54 10.35 12.68 -5.63
CA ASN A 54 9.12 13.34 -6.10
C ASN A 54 7.94 13.23 -5.14
N ILE A 55 7.99 12.38 -4.10
CA ILE A 55 6.82 12.17 -3.22
C ILE A 55 6.30 13.47 -2.60
N ALA A 56 7.18 14.41 -2.26
CA ALA A 56 6.82 15.70 -1.68
C ALA A 56 6.00 16.59 -2.63
N ASP A 57 6.10 16.37 -3.94
CA ASP A 57 5.28 17.08 -4.94
C ASP A 57 3.83 16.59 -4.94
N TYR A 58 3.60 15.34 -4.49
CA TYR A 58 2.29 14.71 -4.49
C TYR A 58 1.58 14.85 -3.16
N VAL A 59 2.25 14.67 -2.03
CA VAL A 59 1.63 14.63 -0.69
C VAL A 59 2.48 15.35 0.35
N ALA A 60 1.84 15.90 1.38
CA ALA A 60 2.56 16.40 2.54
C ALA A 60 3.15 15.20 3.30
N VAL A 61 4.48 15.17 3.41
CA VAL A 61 5.21 14.03 3.95
C VAL A 61 5.39 14.17 5.46
N HIS A 62 5.07 13.11 6.20
CA HIS A 62 5.25 13.05 7.65
C HIS A 62 6.73 13.21 8.06
N PRO A 63 7.08 13.91 9.16
CA PRO A 63 8.46 14.08 9.60
C PRO A 63 9.26 12.78 9.75
N ALA A 64 8.59 11.70 10.20
CA ALA A 64 9.22 10.38 10.37
C ALA A 64 9.51 9.63 9.05
N PHE A 65 8.93 10.06 7.92
CA PHE A 65 9.00 9.34 6.64
C PHE A 65 10.43 9.09 6.18
N GLN A 66 11.31 10.07 6.35
CA GLN A 66 12.71 9.97 5.93
C GLN A 66 13.46 8.83 6.63
N TYR A 67 13.01 8.40 7.81
CA TYR A 67 13.63 7.34 8.62
C TYR A 67 13.03 5.95 8.36
N LEU A 68 11.93 5.87 7.63
CA LEU A 68 11.29 4.60 7.29
C LEU A 68 12.16 3.76 6.35
N SER A 69 12.02 2.44 6.45
CA SER A 69 12.53 1.53 5.43
C SER A 69 11.76 1.66 4.12
N GLY A 70 12.37 1.23 3.00
CA GLY A 70 11.77 1.37 1.67
C GLY A 70 10.36 0.76 1.54
N ASN A 71 10.08 -0.36 2.21
CA ASN A 71 8.74 -0.96 2.21
C ASN A 71 7.73 -0.10 2.99
N HIS A 72 8.11 0.38 4.18
CA HIS A 72 7.23 1.24 4.98
C HIS A 72 7.02 2.62 4.34
N LYS A 73 7.99 3.13 3.57
CA LYS A 73 7.77 4.29 2.71
C LYS A 73 6.71 4.01 1.65
N SER A 74 6.76 2.86 0.98
CA SER A 74 5.72 2.44 0.02
C SER A 74 4.35 2.25 0.67
N ASP A 75 4.29 1.71 1.89
CA ASP A 75 3.06 1.58 2.67
C ASP A 75 2.46 2.95 2.99
N TYR A 76 3.26 3.88 3.52
CA TYR A 76 2.84 5.26 3.79
C TYR A 76 2.37 5.96 2.51
N ALA A 77 3.22 5.97 1.48
CA ALA A 77 2.98 6.71 0.24
C ALA A 77 1.69 6.25 -0.45
N ARG A 78 1.46 4.94 -0.50
CA ARG A 78 0.21 4.36 -1.01
C ARG A 78 -1.02 4.95 -0.34
N CYS A 79 -1.07 4.92 0.99
CA CYS A 79 -2.22 5.43 1.73
C CYS A 79 -2.40 6.94 1.47
N ALA A 80 -1.31 7.72 1.52
CA ALA A 80 -1.37 9.16 1.31
C ALA A 80 -1.83 9.54 -0.11
N LEU A 81 -1.34 8.85 -1.13
CA LEU A 81 -1.71 9.06 -2.54
C LEU A 81 -3.16 8.68 -2.79
N LEU A 82 -3.59 7.49 -2.34
CA LEU A 82 -4.96 7.05 -2.48
C LEU A 82 -5.92 7.97 -1.70
N ASN A 83 -5.54 8.41 -0.49
CA ASN A 83 -6.40 9.32 0.27
C ASN A 83 -6.56 10.67 -0.44
N LYS A 84 -5.46 11.24 -0.98
CA LYS A 84 -5.49 12.55 -1.65
C LYS A 84 -6.15 12.51 -3.03
N PHE A 85 -5.81 11.51 -3.84
CA PHE A 85 -6.17 11.46 -5.27
C PHE A 85 -7.12 10.33 -5.62
N GLY A 86 -7.13 9.23 -4.87
CA GLY A 86 -7.76 7.98 -5.27
C GLY A 86 -6.95 7.32 -6.37
N GLY A 87 -7.63 6.65 -7.30
CA GLY A 87 -7.01 5.98 -8.44
C GLY A 87 -6.55 4.58 -8.08
N GLY A 88 -5.70 4.01 -8.92
CA GLY A 88 -5.09 2.71 -8.70
C GLY A 88 -3.80 2.80 -7.89
N TYR A 89 -3.50 1.74 -7.14
CA TYR A 89 -2.15 1.49 -6.64
C TYR A 89 -1.75 0.05 -6.98
N HIS A 90 -0.47 -0.13 -7.31
CA HIS A 90 0.08 -1.43 -7.65
C HIS A 90 1.49 -1.62 -7.12
N ASP A 91 1.70 -2.64 -6.27
CA ASP A 91 3.03 -3.11 -5.90
C ASP A 91 3.77 -3.65 -7.13
N ILE A 92 5.05 -3.32 -7.31
CA ILE A 92 5.82 -3.76 -8.48
C ILE A 92 5.89 -5.31 -8.53
N LYS A 93 5.09 -5.89 -9.42
CA LYS A 93 4.94 -7.32 -9.69
C LYS A 93 4.68 -7.53 -11.18
N HIS A 94 5.05 -8.69 -11.70
CA HIS A 94 4.67 -9.10 -13.04
C HIS A 94 3.15 -9.15 -13.17
N ARG A 95 2.69 -8.85 -14.39
CA ARG A 95 1.28 -8.80 -14.69
C ARG A 95 1.06 -9.31 -16.11
N SER A 96 0.18 -10.29 -16.24
CA SER A 96 -0.32 -10.80 -17.52
C SER A 96 -1.69 -10.20 -17.90
N LYS A 97 -2.45 -9.70 -16.92
CA LYS A 97 -3.82 -9.18 -17.09
C LYS A 97 -3.89 -7.65 -16.96
N THR A 98 -4.53 -6.99 -17.92
CA THR A 98 -4.73 -5.54 -17.93
C THR A 98 -5.72 -5.07 -16.86
N TRP A 99 -5.62 -3.78 -16.48
CA TRP A 99 -6.61 -3.05 -15.68
C TRP A 99 -7.40 -2.01 -16.49
N LYS A 100 -7.26 -2.00 -17.83
CA LYS A 100 -7.80 -0.95 -18.70
C LYS A 100 -9.30 -0.66 -18.49
N ASN A 101 -10.09 -1.69 -18.17
CA ASN A 101 -11.54 -1.55 -18.04
C ASN A 101 -12.04 -1.55 -16.59
N GLU A 102 -11.15 -1.69 -15.59
CA GLU A 102 -11.53 -1.95 -14.20
C GLU A 102 -12.19 -0.76 -13.50
N TRP A 103 -12.05 0.46 -14.03
CA TRP A 103 -12.80 1.64 -13.56
C TRP A 103 -14.29 1.59 -13.90
N ASN A 104 -14.67 0.83 -14.93
CA ASN A 104 -16.03 0.83 -15.48
C ASN A 104 -16.78 -0.48 -15.21
N VAL A 105 -16.08 -1.51 -14.71
CA VAL A 105 -16.69 -2.82 -14.37
C VAL A 105 -17.85 -2.60 -13.41
N ASP A 106 -19.03 -3.12 -13.77
CA ASP A 106 -20.26 -3.04 -12.99
C ASP A 106 -20.64 -1.62 -12.55
N ASN A 107 -20.13 -0.59 -13.23
CA ASN A 107 -20.35 0.82 -12.89
C ASN A 107 -20.00 1.19 -11.42
N TRP A 108 -19.06 0.47 -10.79
CA TRP A 108 -18.79 0.62 -9.35
C TRP A 108 -18.31 2.03 -8.96
N THR A 109 -17.67 2.75 -9.88
CA THR A 109 -17.19 4.12 -9.61
C THR A 109 -18.34 5.11 -9.41
N ALA A 110 -19.53 4.83 -9.96
CA ALA A 110 -20.75 5.60 -9.72
C ALA A 110 -21.54 5.13 -8.48
N ASP A 111 -21.18 4.00 -7.87
CA ASP A 111 -21.85 3.48 -6.67
C ASP A 111 -21.22 4.08 -5.41
N ASP A 112 -21.94 4.97 -4.72
CA ASP A 112 -21.47 5.62 -3.50
C ASP A 112 -21.29 4.66 -2.31
N ASN A 113 -21.86 3.45 -2.40
CA ASN A 113 -21.62 2.39 -1.42
C ASN A 113 -20.32 1.64 -1.66
N VAL A 114 -19.66 1.81 -2.80
CA VAL A 114 -18.36 1.18 -3.09
C VAL A 114 -17.26 2.23 -3.06
N TRP A 115 -16.31 2.03 -2.14
CA TRP A 115 -15.19 2.92 -1.90
C TRP A 115 -13.89 2.42 -2.52
N MET A 116 -13.77 1.10 -2.63
CA MET A 116 -12.57 0.43 -3.06
C MET A 116 -12.91 -0.82 -3.86
N TYR A 117 -12.16 -1.07 -4.91
CA TYR A 117 -12.16 -2.28 -5.69
C TYR A 117 -10.78 -2.91 -5.62
N CYS A 118 -10.64 -4.12 -5.06
CA CYS A 118 -9.34 -4.69 -4.74
C CYS A 118 -9.24 -6.20 -5.09
N VAL A 119 -8.01 -6.68 -5.11
CA VAL A 119 -7.73 -8.13 -5.13
C VAL A 119 -8.06 -8.69 -3.75
N ARG A 120 -8.92 -9.71 -3.68
CA ARG A 120 -9.28 -10.37 -2.42
C ARG A 120 -8.09 -11.14 -1.83
N GLU A 121 -7.93 -11.07 -0.51
CA GLU A 121 -6.95 -11.87 0.20
C GLU A 121 -7.29 -13.37 0.12
N ARG A 122 -6.24 -14.19 0.00
CA ARG A 122 -6.38 -15.61 -0.38
C ARG A 122 -6.14 -16.59 0.76
N HIS A 123 -5.41 -16.18 1.79
CA HIS A 123 -5.02 -17.06 2.87
C HIS A 123 -4.93 -16.30 4.20
N PRO A 124 -5.31 -16.92 5.35
CA PRO A 124 -5.20 -16.32 6.67
C PRO A 124 -3.80 -15.73 6.96
N SER A 125 -2.74 -16.40 6.51
CA SER A 125 -1.35 -15.95 6.74
C SER A 125 -0.96 -14.65 6.02
N HIS A 126 -1.75 -14.18 5.05
CA HIS A 126 -1.52 -12.88 4.40
C HIS A 126 -2.06 -11.71 5.23
N ILE A 127 -2.93 -12.00 6.19
CA ILE A 127 -3.59 -11.00 6.99
C ILE A 127 -2.68 -10.57 8.14
N GLY A 128 -2.25 -9.31 8.09
CA GLY A 128 -1.66 -8.60 9.22
C GLY A 128 -2.71 -8.28 10.29
N TYR A 129 -2.29 -8.30 11.54
CA TYR A 129 -3.14 -8.03 12.70
C TYR A 129 -2.29 -7.43 13.82
N PRO A 130 -2.82 -6.53 14.65
CA PRO A 130 -2.08 -6.02 15.80
C PRO A 130 -1.97 -7.10 16.90
N PRO A 131 -1.04 -6.93 17.87
CA PRO A 131 -0.92 -7.85 19.00
C PRO A 131 -2.26 -8.16 19.67
N GLY A 132 -2.51 -9.43 19.96
CA GLY A 132 -3.76 -9.90 20.56
C GLY A 132 -4.97 -10.05 19.61
N LYS A 133 -4.87 -9.61 18.34
CA LYS A 133 -6.00 -9.67 17.39
C LYS A 133 -5.85 -10.72 16.27
N LYS A 134 -5.17 -11.84 16.54
CA LYS A 134 -4.96 -12.93 15.57
C LYS A 134 -6.26 -13.48 14.95
N HIS A 135 -7.38 -13.39 15.66
CA HIS A 135 -8.69 -13.83 15.18
C HIS A 135 -9.12 -13.15 13.86
N ILE A 136 -8.58 -11.95 13.54
CA ILE A 136 -8.84 -11.25 12.27
C ILE A 136 -8.43 -12.09 11.06
N GLN A 137 -7.40 -12.94 11.17
CA GLN A 137 -6.95 -13.80 10.07
C GLN A 137 -8.05 -14.77 9.59
N ALA A 138 -8.97 -15.19 10.47
CA ALA A 138 -10.10 -16.04 10.08
C ALA A 138 -11.07 -15.33 9.12
N GLN A 139 -11.05 -14.00 9.08
CA GLN A 139 -11.91 -13.18 8.23
C GLN A 139 -11.27 -12.86 6.86
N TYR A 140 -10.16 -13.48 6.49
CA TYR A 140 -9.40 -13.16 5.26
C TYR A 140 -10.25 -13.05 3.99
N LYS A 141 -11.32 -13.83 3.85
CA LYS A 141 -12.21 -13.77 2.69
C LYS A 141 -12.98 -12.45 2.56
N ARG A 142 -13.08 -11.66 3.64
CA ARG A 142 -13.72 -10.34 3.67
C ARG A 142 -12.72 -9.20 3.45
N LEU A 143 -11.44 -9.54 3.25
CA LEU A 143 -10.34 -8.58 3.23
C LEU A 143 -9.73 -8.47 1.84
N GLY A 144 -9.27 -7.26 1.54
CA GLY A 144 -8.63 -6.90 0.29
C GLY A 144 -7.15 -6.65 0.47
N SER A 145 -6.38 -6.87 -0.59
CA SER A 145 -4.99 -6.50 -0.60
C SER A 145 -4.83 -5.02 -0.83
N MET A 146 -4.10 -4.36 0.08
CA MET A 146 -3.62 -3.01 -0.16
C MET A 146 -2.52 -2.98 -1.22
N GLY A 147 -2.00 -4.10 -1.73
CA GLY A 147 -0.98 -4.10 -2.78
C GLY A 147 -1.54 -3.86 -4.19
N TRP A 148 -2.83 -4.13 -4.41
CA TRP A 148 -3.48 -4.10 -5.72
C TRP A 148 -4.95 -3.69 -5.58
N LEU A 149 -5.20 -2.40 -5.77
CA LEU A 149 -6.52 -1.80 -5.58
C LEU A 149 -6.72 -0.58 -6.46
N ILE A 150 -7.98 -0.23 -6.66
CA ILE A 150 -8.46 1.06 -7.14
C ILE A 150 -9.38 1.62 -6.06
N SER A 151 -9.25 2.89 -5.70
CA SER A 151 -10.07 3.48 -4.64
C SER A 151 -10.49 4.91 -4.97
N LYS A 152 -11.68 5.30 -4.51
CA LYS A 152 -12.11 6.70 -4.45
C LYS A 152 -11.24 7.45 -3.42
N PRO A 153 -10.92 8.74 -3.64
CA PRO A 153 -10.20 9.55 -2.66
C PRO A 153 -11.05 9.85 -1.42
N ARG A 154 -10.39 10.18 -0.31
CA ARG A 154 -11.00 10.76 0.90
C ARG A 154 -12.19 9.96 1.45
N THR A 155 -12.13 8.64 1.36
CA THR A 155 -13.13 7.77 1.99
C THR A 155 -12.84 7.69 3.49
N PRO A 156 -13.84 7.46 4.35
CA PRO A 156 -13.62 7.28 5.78
C PRO A 156 -12.54 6.24 6.09
N PHE A 157 -12.54 5.10 5.38
CA PHE A 157 -11.48 4.09 5.48
C PHE A 157 -10.06 4.65 5.27
N LEU A 158 -9.84 5.46 4.23
CA LEU A 158 -8.52 6.02 3.92
C LEU A 158 -8.10 7.12 4.90
N GLN A 159 -9.06 7.88 5.43
CA GLN A 159 -8.81 8.90 6.44
C GLN A 159 -8.41 8.26 7.78
N ASP A 160 -9.14 7.23 8.21
CA ASP A 160 -8.85 6.48 9.44
C ASP A 160 -7.51 5.74 9.33
N LEU A 161 -7.26 5.11 8.18
CA LEU A 161 -5.98 4.44 7.93
C LEU A 161 -4.82 5.44 7.96
N GLN A 162 -4.96 6.60 7.31
CA GLN A 162 -3.89 7.61 7.33
C GLN A 162 -3.66 8.17 8.73
N ALA A 163 -4.73 8.42 9.50
CA ALA A 163 -4.63 8.88 10.88
C ALA A 163 -3.92 7.83 11.77
N ALA A 164 -4.27 6.55 11.63
CA ALA A 164 -3.62 5.47 12.35
C ALA A 164 -2.14 5.32 11.98
N ILE A 165 -1.79 5.46 10.69
CA ILE A 165 -0.39 5.44 10.24
C ILE A 165 0.39 6.60 10.84
N HIS A 166 -0.16 7.81 10.82
CA HIS A 166 0.49 8.99 11.40
C HIS A 166 0.71 8.80 12.91
N ALA A 167 -0.29 8.29 13.64
CA ALA A 167 -0.15 7.99 15.06
C ALA A 167 0.98 6.98 15.34
N GLU A 168 1.10 5.91 14.55
CA GLU A 168 2.24 4.97 14.66
C GLU A 168 3.59 5.64 14.35
N MET A 169 3.62 6.55 13.38
CA MET A 169 4.84 7.28 13.03
C MET A 169 5.24 8.30 14.10
N ASP A 170 4.29 8.99 14.72
CA ASP A 170 4.52 9.91 15.84
C ASP A 170 5.03 9.16 17.07
N ASN A 171 4.35 8.07 17.45
CA ASN A 171 4.73 7.22 18.58
C ASN A 171 6.14 6.63 18.46
N ASN A 172 6.64 6.47 17.23
CA ASN A 172 7.95 5.90 16.95
C ASN A 172 8.98 6.92 16.45
N LEU A 173 8.66 8.22 16.39
CA LEU A 173 9.51 9.24 15.74
C LEU A 173 10.93 9.26 16.31
N ASP A 174 11.08 9.31 17.63
CA ASP A 174 12.40 9.39 18.26
C ASP A 174 13.20 8.09 18.10
N LYS A 175 12.54 6.93 18.15
CA LYS A 175 13.19 5.64 17.90
C LYS A 175 13.60 5.49 16.44
N LEU A 176 12.79 5.99 15.50
CA LEU A 176 13.09 5.98 14.07
C LEU A 176 14.28 6.89 13.75
N ARG A 177 14.41 8.03 14.42
CA ARG A 177 15.59 8.90 14.33
C ARG A 177 16.87 8.18 14.75
N GLN A 178 16.80 7.43 15.86
CA GLN A 178 17.94 6.69 16.41
C GLN A 178 18.27 5.43 15.60
N HIS A 179 17.26 4.71 15.13
CA HIS A 179 17.38 3.42 14.46
C HIS A 179 16.59 3.39 13.14
N PRO A 180 17.05 4.10 12.09
CA PRO A 180 16.33 4.19 10.84
C PRO A 180 16.41 2.90 10.00
N GLY A 181 15.53 2.79 9.01
CA GLY A 181 15.32 1.56 8.25
C GLY A 181 16.37 1.25 7.19
N HIS A 182 17.58 0.84 7.58
CA HIS A 182 18.70 0.54 6.66
C HIS A 182 18.44 -0.58 5.63
N LYS A 183 17.57 -1.53 5.94
CA LYS A 183 17.20 -2.65 5.07
C LYS A 183 15.74 -2.50 4.61
N PRO A 184 15.36 -3.06 3.45
CA PRO A 184 13.94 -3.11 3.08
C PRO A 184 13.12 -3.85 4.14
N GLY A 185 12.03 -3.25 4.61
CA GLY A 185 11.08 -3.89 5.53
C GLY A 185 11.20 -3.50 6.99
N GLY A 186 10.37 -4.14 7.82
CA GLY A 186 10.48 -4.13 9.28
C GLY A 186 11.12 -5.41 9.80
N TYR A 187 11.08 -5.59 11.11
CA TYR A 187 11.47 -6.88 11.68
C TYR A 187 10.33 -7.90 11.49
N TYR A 188 10.57 -8.94 10.67
CA TYR A 188 10.02 -10.32 10.68
C TYR A 188 10.71 -11.18 9.62
N SER A 189 11.10 -12.43 9.93
CA SER A 189 11.52 -13.43 8.92
C SER A 189 10.37 -14.34 8.49
N ASP A 190 9.56 -14.77 9.46
CA ASP A 190 8.52 -15.82 9.33
C ASP A 190 7.63 -15.91 10.59
N THR A 191 8.10 -15.37 11.73
CA THR A 191 7.39 -15.37 13.02
C THR A 191 6.88 -13.97 13.37
N PRO A 192 5.57 -13.69 13.20
CA PRO A 192 5.00 -12.42 13.65
C PRO A 192 5.11 -12.31 15.18
N PHE A 193 5.38 -11.09 15.65
CA PHE A 193 5.64 -10.69 17.05
C PHE A 193 6.82 -11.34 17.74
N ARG A 194 7.93 -11.58 17.02
CA ARG A 194 9.22 -11.95 17.64
C ARG A 194 9.49 -11.11 18.91
N PRO A 195 9.62 -11.75 20.09
CA PRO A 195 9.78 -11.05 21.36
C PRO A 195 11.21 -10.49 21.54
N ASP A 196 12.15 -10.96 20.73
CA ASP A 196 13.59 -10.73 20.80
C ASP A 196 14.08 -9.70 19.77
N VAL A 197 13.42 -8.55 19.70
CA VAL A 197 13.86 -7.42 18.87
C VAL A 197 15.10 -6.80 19.52
N PRO A 198 16.28 -6.78 18.88
CA PRO A 198 17.47 -6.18 19.47
C PRO A 198 17.24 -4.72 19.86
N LYS A 199 17.80 -4.31 21.01
CA LYS A 199 17.57 -3.01 21.67
C LYS A 199 17.82 -1.79 20.78
N ASP A 200 18.63 -1.94 19.72
CA ASP A 200 19.02 -0.85 18.81
C ASP A 200 18.64 -1.13 17.34
N SER A 201 17.56 -1.87 17.13
CA SER A 201 17.05 -2.20 15.80
C SER A 201 15.92 -1.30 15.34
N TYR A 202 15.65 -1.33 14.03
CA TYR A 202 14.56 -0.58 13.41
C TYR A 202 13.20 -0.85 14.11
N PRO A 203 12.48 0.17 14.57
CA PRO A 203 11.43 0.01 15.59
C PRO A 203 10.08 -0.49 15.08
N LEU A 204 9.85 -0.54 13.76
CA LEU A 204 8.56 -0.93 13.20
C LEU A 204 8.54 -2.40 12.77
N ARG A 205 7.49 -3.12 13.18
CA ARG A 205 7.18 -4.48 12.69
C ARG A 205 6.88 -4.43 11.20
N TRP A 206 7.10 -5.53 10.49
CA TRP A 206 6.89 -5.60 9.03
C TRP A 206 5.50 -5.13 8.55
N LEU A 207 4.44 -5.36 9.32
CA LEU A 207 3.06 -5.01 8.94
C LEU A 207 2.49 -3.82 9.72
N GLN A 208 3.25 -3.21 10.63
CA GLN A 208 2.74 -2.28 11.64
C GLN A 208 2.03 -1.06 11.07
N VAL A 209 2.54 -0.51 9.96
CA VAL A 209 1.99 0.70 9.34
C VAL A 209 1.10 0.42 8.13
N MET A 210 0.76 -0.86 7.87
CA MET A 210 -0.14 -1.20 6.77
C MET A 210 -1.03 -2.37 7.13
N GLY A 211 -0.55 -3.62 7.05
CA GLY A 211 -1.39 -4.80 7.25
C GLY A 211 -2.04 -4.88 8.63
N GLU A 212 -1.35 -4.43 9.68
CA GLU A 212 -1.90 -4.43 11.06
C GLU A 212 -2.97 -3.35 11.27
N LEU A 213 -3.00 -2.30 10.45
CA LEU A 213 -3.96 -1.19 10.56
C LEU A 213 -5.12 -1.35 9.56
N SER A 214 -4.78 -1.63 8.31
CA SER A 214 -5.75 -1.71 7.20
C SER A 214 -6.69 -2.89 7.31
N HIS A 215 -6.25 -4.09 7.72
CA HIS A 215 -7.15 -5.25 7.80
C HIS A 215 -8.25 -5.11 8.85
N PRO A 216 -7.98 -4.67 10.10
CA PRO A 216 -9.06 -4.35 11.05
C PRO A 216 -10.05 -3.32 10.48
N LEU A 217 -9.56 -2.23 9.90
CA LEU A 217 -10.42 -1.19 9.30
C LEU A 217 -11.22 -1.72 8.11
N MET A 218 -10.64 -2.60 7.28
CA MET A 218 -11.38 -3.25 6.19
C MET A 218 -12.50 -4.16 6.70
N LEU A 219 -12.38 -4.76 7.89
CA LEU A 219 -13.51 -5.50 8.47
C LEU A 219 -14.65 -4.57 8.89
N GLU A 220 -14.30 -3.42 9.49
CA GLU A 220 -15.25 -2.39 9.88
C GLU A 220 -16.01 -1.84 8.67
N TYR A 221 -15.30 -1.57 7.58
CA TYR A 221 -15.85 -1.05 6.32
C TYR A 221 -16.07 -2.12 5.26
N SER A 222 -16.29 -3.38 5.65
CA SER A 222 -16.28 -4.51 4.71
C SER A 222 -17.38 -4.47 3.65
N ASP A 223 -18.49 -3.77 3.93
CA ASP A 223 -19.59 -3.54 3.00
C ASP A 223 -19.24 -2.51 1.91
N LYS A 224 -18.15 -1.76 2.09
CA LYS A 224 -17.68 -0.73 1.14
C LYS A 224 -16.63 -1.23 0.14
N ILE A 225 -16.28 -2.52 0.23
CA ILE A 225 -15.19 -3.12 -0.53
C ILE A 225 -15.75 -4.07 -1.60
N LYS A 226 -15.48 -3.74 -2.85
CA LYS A 226 -15.70 -4.63 -4.00
C LYS A 226 -14.47 -5.49 -4.24
N PHE A 227 -14.70 -6.74 -4.62
CA PHE A 227 -13.65 -7.68 -5.03
C PHE A 227 -13.81 -8.08 -6.49
N GLY A 228 -12.71 -8.45 -7.12
CA GLY A 228 -12.72 -8.94 -8.52
C GLY A 228 -11.54 -8.47 -9.36
N LEU A 229 -10.72 -7.53 -8.85
CA LEU A 229 -9.58 -7.03 -9.61
C LEU A 229 -8.67 -8.19 -10.06
N PRO A 230 -8.16 -8.14 -11.31
CA PRO A 230 -7.17 -9.09 -11.78
C PRO A 230 -5.92 -9.06 -10.90
N SER A 231 -5.64 -10.21 -10.27
CA SER A 231 -4.43 -10.41 -9.47
C SER A 231 -3.17 -10.33 -10.33
N PRO A 232 -2.02 -9.90 -9.76
CA PRO A 232 -0.73 -9.98 -10.43
C PRO A 232 -0.26 -11.44 -10.55
N ASP A 233 0.83 -11.66 -11.28
CA ASP A 233 1.47 -12.97 -11.41
C ASP A 233 2.29 -13.27 -10.14
N THR A 234 1.72 -14.01 -9.19
CA THR A 234 2.32 -14.23 -7.86
C THR A 234 3.33 -15.39 -7.80
N HIS A 235 3.49 -16.17 -8.87
CA HIS A 235 4.35 -17.36 -8.89
C HIS A 235 5.84 -17.07 -9.16
N LEU A 236 6.18 -15.83 -9.53
CA LEU A 236 7.55 -15.44 -9.83
C LEU A 236 8.28 -14.94 -8.57
N SER A 237 9.56 -15.26 -8.44
CA SER A 237 10.39 -14.71 -7.36
C SER A 237 10.78 -13.26 -7.68
N TYR A 238 10.68 -12.40 -6.66
CA TYR A 238 11.01 -10.97 -6.76
C TYR A 238 12.12 -10.56 -5.77
N LYS A 239 12.80 -11.56 -5.20
CA LYS A 239 14.03 -11.41 -4.41
C LYS A 239 15.20 -11.17 -5.36
#